data_AF-A0A4S3J7R1-F1
#
_entry.id   AF-A0A4S3J7R1-F1
#
_cell.length_a   1.000
_cell.length_b   1.000
_cell.length_c   1.000
_cell.angle_alpha   90.00
_cell.angle_beta   90.00
_cell.angle_gamma   90.00
#
_symmetry.space_group_name_H-M   'P 1'
#
loop_
_entity.id
_entity.type
_entity.pdbx_description
1 polymer ?
#
loop_
_entity_poly.entity_id
_entity_poly.type
_entity_poly.pdbx_seq_one_letter_code
_entity_poly.pdbx_strand_id
1 'polypeptide(L)'
;MSQQASVPQPGKNIQVIAPGLSRTATTSFSTALSILLDGPIHHGNGYIAAMDAPGLQVVPELMELHPKAIVICTAREPKAWVKSQQVAS
;
A
#
# COMPACT_ATOMS: atom_id res chain seq x y z
N MET A 1 -17.19 6.01 5.37
CA MET A 1 -16.85 6.36 3.98
C MET A 1 -16.43 5.08 3.28
N SER A 2 -17.28 4.53 2.40
CA SER A 2 -16.95 3.32 1.66
C SER A 2 -15.92 3.68 0.59
N GLN A 3 -14.69 3.18 0.70
CA GLN A 3 -13.74 3.29 -0.40
C GLN A 3 -14.22 2.42 -1.56
N GLN A 4 -14.32 3.01 -2.74
CA GLN A 4 -14.61 2.27 -3.96
C GLN A 4 -13.39 1.41 -4.31
N ALA A 5 -13.60 0.12 -4.52
CA ALA A 5 -12.52 -0.80 -4.86
C ALA A 5 -11.85 -0.36 -6.18
N SER A 6 -10.52 -0.33 -6.19
CA SER A 6 -9.74 -0.05 -7.39
C SER A 6 -9.80 -1.26 -8.34
N VAL A 7 -9.82 -1.03 -9.64
CA VAL A 7 -9.91 -2.09 -10.67
C VAL A 7 -8.52 -2.27 -11.31
N PRO A 8 -8.00 -3.50 -11.43
CA PRO A 8 -6.70 -3.74 -12.04
C PRO A 8 -6.70 -3.33 -13.51
N GLN A 9 -5.61 -2.74 -13.97
CA GLN A 9 -5.43 -2.31 -15.36
C GLN A 9 -4.42 -3.21 -16.09
N PRO A 10 -4.76 -3.76 -17.27
CA PRO A 10 -3.82 -4.57 -18.05
C PRO A 10 -2.50 -3.84 -18.33
N GLY A 11 -1.38 -4.54 -18.18
CA GLY A 11 -0.04 -4.00 -18.46
C GLY A 11 0.60 -3.19 -17.33
N LYS A 12 -0.12 -2.89 -16.24
CA LYS A 12 0.48 -2.30 -15.04
C LYS A 12 1.10 -3.39 -14.17
N ASN A 13 2.31 -3.11 -13.69
CA ASN A 13 3.06 -3.97 -12.77
C ASN A 13 3.32 -3.22 -11.47
N ILE A 14 3.53 -3.97 -10.38
CA ILE A 14 3.89 -3.39 -9.09
C ILE A 14 5.22 -2.66 -9.21
N GLN A 15 5.21 -1.37 -8.87
CA GLN A 15 6.36 -0.48 -8.85
C GLN A 15 6.72 -0.07 -7.42
N VAL A 16 5.76 -0.11 -6.49
CA VAL A 16 5.97 0.25 -5.08
C VAL A 16 5.41 -0.84 -4.16
N ILE A 17 6.21 -1.28 -3.20
CA ILE A 17 5.77 -2.15 -2.10
C ILE A 17 5.76 -1.30 -0.84
N ALA A 18 4.59 -1.10 -0.24
CA ALA A 18 4.44 -0.20 0.91
C ALA A 18 3.96 -0.97 2.16
N PRO A 19 4.89 -1.55 2.95
CA PRO A 19 4.56 -2.35 4.12
C PRO A 19 4.27 -1.51 5.36
N GLY A 20 3.58 -0.37 5.20
CA GLY A 20 3.13 0.44 6.32
C GLY A 20 1.96 -0.23 7.04
N LEU A 21 2.00 -0.25 8.38
CA LEU A 21 0.86 -0.71 9.18
C LEU A 21 -0.36 0.20 8.97
N SER A 22 -1.56 -0.33 9.19
CA SER A 22 -2.75 0.52 9.29
C SER A 22 -2.50 1.69 10.24
N ARG A 23 -3.07 2.86 9.91
CA ARG A 23 -2.87 4.11 10.67
C ARG A 23 -1.44 4.67 10.63
N THR A 24 -0.67 4.37 9.60
CA THR A 24 0.62 5.05 9.31
C THR A 24 0.53 5.95 8.06
N ALA A 25 -0.66 6.48 7.76
CA ALA A 25 -0.97 7.30 6.57
C ALA A 25 -1.11 6.53 5.24
N THR A 26 -1.51 5.26 5.29
CA THR A 26 -1.74 4.40 4.11
C THR A 26 -2.74 4.99 3.12
N THR A 27 -3.81 5.67 3.57
CA THR A 27 -4.79 6.31 2.68
C THR A 27 -4.19 7.45 1.86
N SER A 28 -3.53 8.41 2.51
CA SER A 28 -2.90 9.53 1.83
C SER A 28 -1.78 9.08 0.89
N PHE A 29 -1.02 8.07 1.30
CA PHE A 29 0.04 7.51 0.47
C PHE A 29 -0.52 6.77 -0.76
N SER A 30 -1.60 6.01 -0.61
CA SER A 30 -2.31 5.38 -1.74
C SER A 30 -2.79 6.42 -2.76
N THR A 31 -3.41 7.51 -2.29
CA THR A 31 -3.83 8.61 -3.16
C THR A 31 -2.64 9.23 -3.90
N ALA A 32 -1.53 9.50 -3.20
CA ALA A 32 -0.33 10.07 -3.82
C ALA A 32 0.24 9.15 -4.90
N LEU A 33 0.36 7.84 -4.63
CA LEU A 33 0.86 6.88 -5.61
C LEU A 33 -0.06 6.74 -6.82
N SER A 34 -1.38 6.73 -6.61
CA SER A 34 -2.34 6.65 -7.72
C SER A 34 -2.21 7.85 -8.66
N ILE A 35 -1.97 9.05 -8.12
CA ILE A 35 -1.73 10.27 -8.90
C ILE A 35 -0.37 10.20 -9.61
N LEU A 36 0.71 9.87 -8.88
CA LEU A 36 2.07 9.96 -9.39
C LEU A 36 2.40 8.87 -10.43
N LEU A 37 1.81 7.69 -10.30
CA LEU A 37 2.11 6.53 -11.15
C LEU A 37 0.97 6.20 -12.11
N ASP A 38 -0.08 7.03 -12.13
CA ASP A 38 -1.26 6.93 -12.99
C ASP A 38 -1.80 5.49 -13.06
N GLY A 39 -2.28 4.99 -11.93
CA GLY A 39 -2.69 3.60 -11.86
C GLY A 39 -3.43 3.20 -10.58
N PRO A 40 -4.00 1.98 -10.58
CA PRO A 40 -4.76 1.46 -9.47
C PRO A 40 -3.82 0.94 -8.37
N ILE A 41 -4.19 1.18 -7.11
CA ILE A 41 -3.44 0.76 -5.93
C ILE A 41 -4.18 -0.40 -5.25
N HIS A 42 -3.56 -1.57 -5.22
CA HIS A 42 -3.99 -2.75 -4.48
C HIS A 42 -2.94 -3.87 -4.65
N HIS A 43 -3.24 -5.06 -4.16
CA HIS A 43 -2.44 -6.26 -4.39
C HIS A 43 -2.76 -6.95 -5.70
N GLY A 44 -1.73 -7.44 -6.40
CA GLY A 44 -1.84 -8.37 -7.53
C GLY A 44 -1.49 -7.77 -8.90
N ASN A 45 -1.70 -8.57 -9.94
CA ASN A 45 -1.40 -8.18 -11.32
C ASN A 45 -2.34 -7.05 -11.80
N GLY A 46 -1.81 -6.09 -12.53
CA GLY A 46 -2.56 -4.92 -12.99
C GLY A 46 -2.67 -3.78 -11.97
N TYR A 47 -2.01 -3.91 -10.81
CA TYR A 47 -1.85 -2.82 -9.83
C TYR A 47 -0.43 -2.26 -9.84
N ILE A 48 -0.30 -0.98 -9.50
CA ILE A 48 0.99 -0.27 -9.47
C ILE A 48 1.69 -0.29 -8.10
N ALA A 49 0.96 -0.63 -7.02
CA ALA A 49 1.56 -0.72 -5.69
C ALA A 49 0.80 -1.66 -4.75
N ALA A 50 1.53 -2.47 -3.97
CA ALA A 50 0.97 -3.30 -2.91
C ALA A 50 1.02 -2.56 -1.56
N MET A 51 -0.13 -2.46 -0.87
CA MET A 51 -0.30 -1.68 0.36
C MET A 51 -1.24 -2.36 1.34
N ASP A 52 -0.98 -2.28 2.65
CA ASP A 52 -1.81 -2.91 3.69
C ASP A 52 -1.80 -4.46 3.60
N ALA A 53 -2.61 -5.13 4.42
CA ALA A 53 -2.80 -6.57 4.37
C ALA A 53 -3.68 -6.97 3.16
N PRO A 54 -3.37 -8.08 2.47
CA PRO A 54 -2.32 -9.07 2.77
C PRO A 54 -0.89 -8.72 2.30
N GLY A 55 -0.67 -7.72 1.45
CA GLY A 55 0.65 -7.43 0.87
C GLY A 55 1.76 -7.18 1.90
N LEU A 56 1.43 -6.60 3.05
CA LEU A 56 2.33 -6.46 4.20
C LEU A 56 2.91 -7.79 4.71
N GLN A 57 2.15 -8.89 4.60
CA GLN A 57 2.51 -10.19 5.17
C GLN A 57 3.47 -10.97 4.27
N VAL A 58 3.61 -10.57 3.00
CA VAL A 58 4.35 -11.30 1.95
C VAL A 58 5.36 -10.39 1.24
N VAL A 59 5.98 -9.46 1.99
CA VAL A 59 6.94 -8.49 1.44
C VAL A 59 8.15 -9.17 0.79
N PRO A 60 8.80 -10.19 1.40
CA PRO A 60 9.91 -10.89 0.75
C PRO A 60 9.52 -11.47 -0.61
N GLU A 61 8.37 -12.13 -0.69
CA GLU A 61 7.85 -12.73 -1.91
C GLU A 61 7.52 -11.67 -2.97
N LEU A 62 6.95 -10.53 -2.56
CA LEU A 62 6.70 -9.41 -3.47
C LEU A 62 8.00 -8.81 -4.01
N MET A 63 9.06 -8.77 -3.21
CA MET A 63 10.38 -8.29 -3.64
C MET A 63 11.03 -9.27 -4.63
N GLU A 64 10.88 -10.57 -4.42
CA GLU A 64 11.35 -11.60 -5.36
C GLU A 64 10.60 -11.52 -6.70
N LEU A 65 9.28 -11.34 -6.67
CA LEU A 65 8.45 -11.24 -7.87
C LEU A 65 8.62 -9.91 -8.61
N HIS A 66 8.92 -8.84 -7.89
CA HIS A 66 9.04 -7.48 -8.43
C HIS A 66 10.38 -6.84 -8.03
N PRO A 67 11.52 -7.35 -8.56
CA PRO A 67 12.86 -6.92 -8.13
C PRO A 67 13.20 -5.46 -8.48
N LYS A 68 12.40 -4.83 -9.34
CA LYS A 68 12.53 -3.41 -9.70
C LYS A 68 11.64 -2.49 -8.87
N ALA A 69 10.75 -3.04 -8.03
CA ALA A 69 9.88 -2.25 -7.19
C ALA A 69 10.68 -1.60 -6.06
N ILE A 70 10.32 -0.37 -5.71
CA ILE A 70 10.88 0.31 -4.55
C ILE A 70 10.07 -0.03 -3.30
N VAL A 71 10.74 -0.19 -2.15
CA VAL A 71 10.08 -0.48 -0.87
C VAL A 71 10.01 0.79 -0.04
N ILE A 72 8.81 1.21 0.37
CA ILE A 72 8.59 2.42 1.18
C ILE A 72 7.74 2.05 2.40
N CYS A 73 8.34 2.01 3.59
CA CYS A 73 7.61 1.77 4.83
C CYS A 73 7.17 3.10 5.47
N THR A 74 5.87 3.35 5.48
CA THR A 74 5.32 4.49 6.23
C THR A 74 5.25 4.17 7.71
N ALA A 75 5.75 5.09 8.55
CA ALA A 75 5.81 4.91 9.99
C ALA A 75 5.13 6.08 10.73
N ARG A 76 4.75 5.82 11.97
CA ARG A 76 4.20 6.81 12.90
C ARG A 76 4.84 6.58 14.27
N GLU A 77 4.98 7.65 15.06
CA GLU A 77 5.42 7.53 16.46
C GLU A 77 4.53 6.51 17.22
N PRO A 78 5.12 5.56 17.97
CA PRO A 78 4.37 4.43 18.54
C PRO A 78 3.16 4.81 19.41
N LYS A 79 3.30 5.79 20.31
CA LYS A 79 2.19 6.18 21.20
C LYS A 79 1.04 6.83 20.41
N ALA A 80 1.38 7.69 19.45
CA ALA A 80 0.42 8.29 18.54
C ALA A 80 -0.26 7.24 17.63
N TRP A 81 0.47 6.20 17.21
CA TRP A 81 -0.10 5.07 16.47
C TRP A 81 -1.10 4.28 17.31
N VAL A 82 -0.74 3.88 18.53
CA VAL A 82 -1.65 3.17 19.45
C VAL A 82 -2.91 3.99 19.71
N LYS A 83 -2.76 5.27 20.04
CA LYS A 83 -3.90 6.18 20.23
C LYS A 83 -4.80 6.19 19.00
N SER A 84 -4.22 6.25 17.80
CA SER A 84 -4.99 6.26 16.55
C SER A 84 -5.64 4.92 16.19
N GLN A 85 -5.15 3.80 16.70
CA GLN A 85 -5.77 2.48 16.53
C GLN A 85 -7.02 2.35 17.42
N GLN A 86 -6.94 2.82 18.66
CA GLN A 86 -8.02 2.71 19.64
C GLN A 86 -9.30 3.46 19.23
N VAL A 87 -9.18 4.61 18.55
CA VAL A 87 -10.34 5.36 18.02
C VAL A 87 -10.96 4.75 16.76
N ALA A 88 -10.33 3.75 16.15
CA ALA A 88 -10.85 3.07 14.97
C ALA A 88 -11.60 1.76 15.31
N SER A 89 -11.72 1.44 16.61
CA SER A 89 -12.39 0.25 17.16
C SER A 89 -13.85 0.53 17.49
#